data_AF-A0A961Z6C1-F1
#
_entry.id   AF-A0A961Z6C1-F1
#
_cell.length_a   1.000
_cell.length_b   1.000
_cell.length_c   1.000
_cell.angle_alpha   90.00
_cell.angle_beta   90.00
_cell.angle_gamma   90.00
#
_symmetry.space_group_name_H-M   'P 1'
#
loop_
_entity.id
_entity.type
_entity.pdbx_description
1 polymer ?
#
loop_
_entity_poly.entity_id
_entity_poly.type
_entity_poly.pdbx_seq_one_letter_code
_entity_poly.pdbx_strand_id
1 'polypeptide(L)' 'AYAAERVGRPARDLRLIATHDWDTHGAMSAGLMAAYIDRSGAPYHPLYRRPAITAQTMTAVVDAVIAEDRAARV' A
#
# COMPACT_ATOMS: atom_id res chain seq x y z
N ALA A 1 -8.61 -12.18 -8.41
CA ALA A 1 -7.47 -11.23 -8.41
C ALA A 1 -6.18 -12.04 -8.49
N TYR A 2 -5.44 -11.94 -9.60
CA TYR A 2 -4.36 -12.87 -9.95
C TYR A 2 -3.31 -13.04 -8.83
N ALA A 3 -2.78 -11.95 -8.26
CA ALA A 3 -1.78 -12.02 -7.20
C ALA A 3 -2.30 -12.78 -5.96
N ALA A 4 -3.54 -12.53 -5.55
CA ALA A 4 -4.19 -13.17 -4.42
C ALA A 4 -4.37 -14.68 -4.61
N GLU A 5 -4.78 -15.08 -5.82
CA GLU A 5 -4.90 -16.49 -6.19
C GLU A 5 -3.54 -17.19 -6.19
N ARG A 6 -2.49 -16.52 -6.70
CA ARG A 6 -1.14 -17.09 -6.78
C ARG A 6 -0.48 -17.31 -5.42
N VAL A 7 -0.81 -16.47 -4.43
CA VAL A 7 -0.27 -16.59 -3.06
C VAL A 7 -1.22 -17.29 -2.10
N GLY A 8 -2.44 -17.64 -2.52
CA GLY A 8 -3.43 -18.35 -1.69
C GLY A 8 -3.92 -17.54 -0.49
N ARG A 9 -4.05 -16.22 -0.63
CA ARG A 9 -4.49 -15.31 0.45
C ARG A 9 -5.63 -14.43 -0.05
N PRO A 10 -6.58 -14.01 0.81
CA PRO A 10 -7.61 -13.08 0.39
C PRO A 10 -6.99 -11.71 0.08
N ALA A 11 -7.57 -10.95 -0.85
CA ALA A 11 -7.03 -9.66 -1.29
C ALA A 11 -6.81 -8.66 -0.14
N ARG A 12 -7.70 -8.70 0.87
CA ARG A 12 -7.61 -7.87 2.08
C ARG A 12 -6.36 -8.11 2.93
N ASP A 13 -5.72 -9.28 2.79
CA ASP A 13 -4.50 -9.64 3.51
C ASP A 13 -3.24 -9.27 2.70
N LEU A 14 -3.40 -8.61 1.55
CA LEU A 14 -2.31 -8.22 0.66
C LEU A 14 -2.17 -6.71 0.62
N ARG A 15 -0.92 -6.25 0.51
CA ARG A 15 -0.56 -4.84 0.40
C ARG A 15 0.23 -4.59 -0.87
N LEU A 16 -0.21 -3.65 -1.69
CA LEU A 16 0.59 -3.13 -2.81
C LEU A 16 1.50 -2.00 -2.31
N ILE A 17 2.80 -2.08 -2.61
CA ILE A 17 3.75 -1.00 -2.37
C ILE A 17 4.13 -0.42 -3.72
N ALA A 18 3.84 0.87 -3.95
CA ALA A 18 4.10 1.51 -5.24
C ALA A 18 4.53 2.98 -5.08
N THR A 19 5.14 3.53 -6.11
CA THR A 19 5.58 4.94 -6.15
C THR A 19 4.67 5.82 -7.00
N HIS A 20 3.62 5.22 -7.56
CA HIS A 20 2.60 5.92 -8.33
C HIS A 20 1.29 5.88 -7.56
N ASP A 21 0.60 7.00 -7.56
CA ASP A 21 -0.67 7.17 -6.87
C ASP A 21 -1.78 6.33 -7.50
N TRP A 22 -1.82 6.23 -8.84
CA TRP A 22 -2.78 5.41 -9.58
C TRP A 22 -2.67 3.92 -9.26
N ASP A 23 -1.46 3.40 -9.02
CA ASP A 23 -1.24 2.02 -8.59
C ASP A 23 -1.88 1.77 -7.21
N THR A 24 -1.56 2.62 -6.24
CA THR A 24 -2.09 2.49 -4.87
C THR A 24 -3.61 2.71 -4.82
N HIS A 25 -4.13 3.63 -5.62
CA HIS A 25 -5.57 3.83 -5.80
C HIS A 25 -6.25 2.59 -6.38
N GLY A 26 -5.65 1.99 -7.41
CA GLY A 26 -6.13 0.77 -8.04
C GLY A 26 -6.16 -0.41 -7.06
N ALA A 27 -5.09 -0.60 -6.29
CA ALA A 27 -5.01 -1.63 -5.26
C ALA A 27 -6.12 -1.50 -4.22
N MET A 28 -6.32 -0.29 -3.67
CA MET A 28 -7.39 -0.04 -2.69
C MET A 28 -8.78 -0.21 -3.29
N SER A 29 -8.97 0.15 -4.56
CA SER A 29 -10.25 -0.08 -5.26
C SER A 29 -10.52 -1.56 -5.52
N ALA A 30 -9.47 -2.37 -5.66
CA ALA A 30 -9.54 -3.83 -5.79
C ALA A 30 -9.62 -4.58 -4.44
N GLY A 31 -9.67 -3.87 -3.31
CA GLY A 31 -9.80 -4.46 -1.97
C GLY A 31 -8.49 -4.90 -1.33
N LEU A 32 -7.35 -4.46 -1.86
CA LEU A 32 -6.03 -4.63 -1.23
C LEU A 32 -5.74 -3.45 -0.28
N MET A 33 -4.82 -3.66 0.65
CA MET A 33 -4.12 -2.57 1.34
C MET A 33 -3.11 -1.93 0.37
N ALA A 34 -2.66 -0.71 0.69
CA ALA A 34 -1.60 -0.06 -0.08
C ALA A 34 -0.62 0.71 0.82
N ALA A 35 0.59 0.92 0.32
CA ALA A 35 1.58 1.85 0.85
C ALA A 35 2.25 2.60 -0.29
N TYR A 36 2.47 3.90 -0.11
CA TYR A 36 3.02 4.79 -1.14
C TYR A 36 4.46 5.20 -0.81
N ILE A 37 5.33 5.14 -1.82
CA ILE A 37 6.69 5.66 -1.74
C ILE A 37 6.77 6.99 -2.49
N ASP A 38 6.82 8.09 -1.75
CA ASP A 38 6.98 9.43 -2.30
C ASP A 38 8.47 9.74 -2.60
N ARG A 39 8.92 9.36 -3.79
CA ARG A 39 10.32 9.57 -4.21
C ARG A 39 10.61 10.98 -4.69
N SER A 40 9.62 11.69 -5.22
CA SER A 40 9.80 12.92 -5.98
C SER A 40 9.14 14.14 -5.36
N GLY A 41 8.34 13.98 -4.30
CA GLY A 41 7.51 15.04 -3.75
C GLY A 41 6.37 15.44 -4.69
N ALA A 42 6.03 14.59 -5.66
CA ALA A 42 4.97 14.86 -6.61
C ALA A 42 3.62 14.91 -5.88
N PRO A 43 2.72 15.85 -6.22
CA PRO A 43 1.40 15.91 -5.61
C PRO A 43 0.64 14.60 -5.85
N TYR A 44 0.21 13.95 -4.76
CA TYR A 44 -0.69 12.81 -4.82
C TYR A 44 -2.08 13.28 -5.27
N HIS A 45 -2.67 12.63 -6.28
CA HIS A 45 -3.93 13.08 -6.87
C HIS A 45 -5.07 13.20 -5.82
N PRO A 46 -5.76 14.35 -5.72
CA PRO A 46 -6.67 14.64 -4.61
C PRO A 46 -7.93 13.77 -4.59
N LEU A 47 -8.35 13.24 -5.73
CA LEU A 47 -9.52 12.35 -5.84
C LEU A 47 -9.18 10.87 -5.62
N TYR A 48 -7.90 10.52 -5.48
CA TYR A 48 -7.51 9.14 -5.25
C TYR A 48 -7.62 8.79 -3.78
N ARG A 49 -8.02 7.54 -3.52
CA ARG A 49 -7.86 6.93 -2.20
C ARG A 49 -6.40 7.07 -1.79
N ARG A 50 -6.14 7.46 -0.54
CA ARG A 50 -4.79 7.60 0.01
C ARG A 50 -4.46 6.39 0.90
N PRO A 51 -3.28 5.76 0.72
CA PRO A 51 -2.86 4.70 1.62
C PRO A 51 -2.54 5.26 3.01
N ALA A 52 -2.78 4.44 4.04
CA ALA A 52 -2.46 4.80 5.41
C ALA A 52 -0.94 4.99 5.63
N ILE A 53 -0.13 4.25 4.86
CA ILE A 53 1.34 4.33 4.91
C ILE A 53 1.84 5.11 3.71
N THR A 54 2.59 6.18 3.97
CA THR A 54 3.36 6.93 2.99
C THR A 54 4.73 7.26 3.56
N ALA A 55 5.79 7.01 2.81
CA ALA A 55 7.15 7.42 3.19
C ALA A 55 8.02 7.71 1.97
N GLN A 56 9.18 8.34 2.16
CA GLN A 56 10.05 8.73 1.04
C GLN A 56 10.97 7.62 0.52
N THR A 57 11.14 6.54 1.30
CA THR A 57 12.05 5.44 0.97
C THR A 57 11.39 4.08 1.19
N MET A 58 11.89 3.06 0.50
CA MET A 58 11.43 1.68 0.68
C MET A 58 11.63 1.22 2.13
N THR A 59 12.80 1.52 2.72
CA THR A 59 13.10 1.14 4.11
C THR A 59 12.08 1.74 5.08
N ALA A 60 11.78 3.03 4.96
CA ALA A 60 10.79 3.68 5.82
C ALA A 60 9.38 3.12 5.64
N VAL A 61 8.99 2.74 4.41
CA VAL A 61 7.71 2.05 4.18
C VAL A 61 7.70 0.68 4.86
N VAL A 62 8.77 -0.11 4.75
CA VAL A 62 8.86 -1.43 5.38
C VAL A 62 8.75 -1.32 6.91
N ASP A 63 9.44 -0.36 7.52
CA ASP A 63 9.39 -0.13 8.96
C ASP A 63 7.96 0.21 9.42
N ALA A 64 7.27 1.08 8.67
CA ALA A 64 5.89 1.44 8.94
C ALA A 64 4.92 0.26 8.78
N VAL A 65 5.10 -0.57 7.74
CA VAL A 65 4.29 -1.78 7.52
C VAL A 65 4.45 -2.77 8.68
N ILE A 66 5.68 -3.02 9.11
CA ILE A 66 5.95 -3.93 10.23
C ILE A 66 5.32 -3.41 11.52
N ALA A 67 5.36 -2.09 11.76
CA ALA A 67 4.74 -1.49 12.94
C ALA A 67 3.21 -1.60 12.90
N GLU A 68 2.57 -1.26 11.78
CA GLU A 68 1.11 -1.34 11.59
C GLU A 68 0.61 -2.79 11.73
N ASP A 69 1.26 -3.74 11.05
CA ASP A 69 0.84 -5.14 11.06
C ASP A 69 1.04 -5.79 12.45
N ARG A 70 2.03 -5.35 13.24
CA ARG A 70 2.15 -5.78 14.65
C ARG A 70 1.01 -5.24 15.49
N ALA A 71 0.68 -3.96 15.34
CA ALA A 71 -0.41 -3.32 16.09
C ALA A 71 -1.77 -3.94 15.77
N ALA A 72 -2.00 -4.34 14.51
CA ALA A 72 -3.24 -4.98 14.07
C ALA A 72 -3.41 -6.46 14.52
N ARG A 73 -2.35 -7.09 15.05
CA ARG A 73 -2.37 -8.47 15.56
C ARG A 73 -2.59 -8.57 17.07
N VAL A 74 -2.63 -7.44 17.77
CA VAL A 74 -2.94 -7.34 19.21
C VAL A 74 -4.44 -7.12 19.37
#